data_AF-A0A2N0QIK7-F1
#
_entry.id   AF-A0A2N0QIK7-F1
#
_cell.length_a   1.000
_cell.length_b   1.000
_cell.length_c   1.000
_cell.angle_alpha   90.00
_cell.angle_beta   90.00
_cell.angle_gamma   90.00
#
_symmetry.space_group_name_H-M   'P 1'
#
loop_
_entity.id
_entity.type
_entity.pdbx_description
1 polymer ?
#
loop_
_entity_poly.entity_id
_entity_poly.type
_entity_poly.pdbx_seq_one_letter_code
_entity_poly.pdbx_strand_id
1 'polypeptide(L)'
;MVKGGKLKGYCQTRWMTACDCVSSVLRCEEALKNVANNNLNYLKQNIKEIIMRRFFMDIEELQLILKPIKEAIKYLEMKNATLADCFLQLIKLSYSIKSLSETHTTFRQQCIKAFNKRWMQFNFRLYMLAYLLHPLYRGTYLIK
;
A
#
# COMPACT_ATOMS: atom_id res chain seq x y z
N MET A 1 -7.75 -37.65 26.12
CA MET A 1 -6.86 -36.98 25.14
C MET A 1 -7.74 -36.27 24.11
N VAL A 2 -7.80 -34.94 24.13
CA VAL A 2 -8.54 -34.16 23.13
C VAL A 2 -7.68 -34.10 21.87
N LYS A 3 -8.14 -34.69 20.76
CA LYS A 3 -7.50 -34.54 19.45
C LYS A 3 -7.58 -33.08 19.04
N GLY A 4 -6.47 -32.34 19.13
CA GLY A 4 -6.40 -30.95 18.70
C GLY A 4 -6.80 -30.83 17.23
N GLY A 5 -7.89 -30.11 16.96
CA GLY A 5 -8.30 -29.77 15.61
C GLY A 5 -7.20 -28.96 14.93
N LYS A 6 -6.84 -29.33 13.69
CA LYS A 6 -5.91 -28.52 12.88
C LYS A 6 -6.43 -27.09 12.80
N LEU A 7 -5.53 -26.10 12.90
CA LEU A 7 -5.84 -24.70 12.65
C LEU A 7 -6.56 -24.57 11.31
N LYS A 8 -7.83 -24.16 11.35
CA LYS A 8 -8.63 -23.90 10.16
C LYS A 8 -8.02 -22.68 9.48
N GLY A 9 -7.62 -22.80 8.22
CA GLY A 9 -7.14 -21.65 7.45
C GLY A 9 -8.21 -20.56 7.45
N TYR A 10 -7.87 -19.37 7.94
CA TYR A 10 -8.78 -18.23 7.89
C TYR A 10 -9.15 -17.95 6.43
N CYS A 11 -10.39 -17.48 6.20
CA CYS A 11 -10.85 -16.92 4.93
C CYS A 11 -9.75 -16.04 4.31
N GLN A 12 -9.57 -16.08 2.98
CA GLN A 12 -8.62 -15.19 2.29
C GLN A 12 -8.81 -13.75 2.82
N THR A 13 -7.84 -13.27 3.58
CA THR A 13 -7.89 -11.94 4.17
C THR A 13 -7.94 -10.93 3.04
N ARG A 14 -8.95 -10.04 3.07
CA ARG A 14 -9.06 -8.96 2.10
C ARG A 14 -7.77 -8.15 2.10
N TRP A 15 -7.35 -7.64 0.94
CA TRP A 15 -6.08 -6.94 0.77
C TRP A 15 -5.87 -5.76 1.74
N MET A 16 -6.96 -5.21 2.27
CA MET A 16 -6.96 -4.16 3.31
C MET A 16 -6.27 -4.59 4.60
N THR A 17 -6.25 -5.88 4.94
CA THR A 17 -5.65 -6.40 6.18
C THR A 17 -4.15 -6.11 6.26
N ALA A 18 -3.43 -6.14 5.13
CA ALA A 18 -2.00 -5.79 5.12
C ALA A 18 -1.78 -4.31 5.48
N CYS A 19 -2.60 -3.42 4.93
CA CYS A 19 -2.56 -2.00 5.28
C CYS A 19 -2.91 -1.77 6.75
N ASP A 20 -3.94 -2.45 7.27
CA ASP A 20 -4.36 -2.33 8.67
C ASP A 20 -3.29 -2.87 9.63
N CYS A 21 -2.61 -3.96 9.27
CA CYS A 21 -1.49 -4.52 10.02
C CYS A 21 -0.33 -3.51 10.10
N VAL A 22 0.10 -2.96 8.96
CA VAL A 22 1.15 -1.92 8.89
C VAL A 22 0.79 -0.72 9.75
N SER A 23 -0.45 -0.22 9.65
CA SER A 23 -0.92 0.89 10.50
C SER A 23 -0.95 0.52 11.98
N SER A 24 -1.28 -0.72 12.34
CA SER A 24 -1.26 -1.15 13.74
C SER A 24 0.16 -1.21 14.30
N VAL A 25 1.12 -1.73 13.53
CA VAL A 25 2.52 -1.82 13.94
C VAL A 25 3.10 -0.42 14.19
N LEU A 26 2.85 0.54 13.30
CA LEU A 26 3.31 1.92 13.46
C LEU A 26 2.70 2.60 14.69
N ARG A 27 1.40 2.41 14.94
CA ARG A 27 0.76 2.93 16.18
C ARG A 27 1.37 2.36 17.46
N CYS A 28 1.90 1.15 17.39
CA CYS A 28 2.54 0.47 18.52
C CYS A 28 4.06 0.71 18.58
N GLU A 29 4.64 1.53 17.71
CA GLU A 29 6.10 1.70 17.61
C GLU A 29 6.74 2.02 18.97
N GLU A 30 6.25 3.06 19.64
CA GLU A 30 6.80 3.50 20.92
C GLU A 30 6.64 2.43 22.00
N ALA A 31 5.49 1.75 22.04
CA ALA A 31 5.28 0.64 22.97
C ALA A 31 6.24 -0.52 22.69
N LEU A 32 6.45 -0.87 21.42
CA LEU A 32 7.38 -1.94 21.01
C LEU A 32 8.83 -1.59 21.34
N LYS A 33 9.25 -0.35 21.10
CA LYS A 33 10.58 0.16 21.49
C LYS A 33 10.77 0.11 23.01
N ASN A 34 9.77 0.52 23.78
CA ASN A 34 9.81 0.45 25.24
C ASN A 34 9.90 -0.98 25.77
N VAL A 35 9.16 -1.93 25.18
CA VAL A 35 9.28 -3.34 25.56
C VAL A 35 10.67 -3.89 25.20
N ALA A 36 11.21 -3.55 24.02
CA ALA A 36 12.54 -4.00 23.60
C ALA A 36 13.67 -3.47 24.51
N ASN A 37 13.58 -2.21 24.95
CA ASN A 37 14.59 -1.57 25.78
C ASN A 37 14.49 -1.98 27.27
N ASN A 38 13.27 -2.07 27.82
CA ASN A 38 13.08 -2.25 29.26
C ASN A 38 12.90 -3.72 29.69
N ASN A 39 12.55 -4.63 28.77
CA ASN A 39 12.30 -6.04 29.08
C ASN A 39 13.32 -6.96 28.40
N LEU A 40 14.60 -6.75 28.70
CA LEU A 40 15.73 -7.44 28.07
C LEU A 40 15.67 -8.98 28.18
N ASN A 41 15.03 -9.54 29.21
CA ASN A 41 15.04 -10.99 29.42
C ASN A 41 13.86 -11.73 28.76
N TYR A 42 12.81 -11.02 28.34
CA TYR A 42 11.58 -11.64 27.82
C TYR A 42 11.54 -11.71 26.29
N LEU A 43 12.25 -10.79 25.61
CA LEU A 43 12.32 -10.75 24.16
C LEU A 43 13.59 -11.44 23.66
N LYS A 44 13.43 -12.31 22.66
CA LYS A 44 14.57 -12.90 21.94
C LYS A 44 15.39 -11.81 21.26
N GLN A 45 16.70 -11.99 21.23
CA GLN A 45 17.65 -10.99 20.73
C GLN A 45 17.37 -10.59 19.26
N ASN A 46 17.02 -11.55 18.41
CA ASN A 46 16.67 -11.30 17.01
C ASN A 46 15.45 -10.38 16.86
N ILE A 47 14.46 -10.47 17.76
CA ILE A 47 13.26 -9.61 17.72
C ILE A 47 13.62 -8.18 18.12
N LYS A 48 14.46 -8.02 19.16
CA LYS A 48 14.94 -6.70 19.56
C LYS A 48 15.71 -6.02 18.44
N GLU A 49 16.59 -6.76 17.76
CA GLU A 49 17.34 -6.23 16.63
C GLU A 49 16.41 -5.75 15.51
N ILE A 50 15.32 -6.48 15.22
CA ILE A 50 14.32 -6.02 14.24
C ILE A 50 13.72 -4.68 14.69
N ILE A 51 13.22 -4.60 15.93
CA ILE A 51 12.57 -3.39 16.48
C ILE A 51 13.53 -2.18 16.50
N MET A 52 14.81 -2.40 16.82
CA MET A 52 15.81 -1.32 16.97
C MET A 52 16.49 -0.89 15.66
N ARG A 53 16.35 -1.66 14.57
CA ARG A 53 16.87 -1.31 13.24
C ARG A 53 15.97 -0.27 12.55
N ARG A 54 16.13 -0.13 11.22
CA ARG A 54 15.30 0.71 10.35
C ARG A 54 13.88 0.15 10.12
N PHE A 55 13.45 -0.86 10.87
CA PHE A 55 12.17 -1.54 10.65
C PHE A 55 10.99 -0.58 10.59
N PHE A 56 10.85 0.35 11.53
CA PHE A 56 9.71 1.28 11.52
C PHE A 56 9.76 2.26 10.33
N MET A 57 10.93 2.76 9.94
CA MET A 57 11.07 3.56 8.72
C MET A 57 10.66 2.77 7.46
N ASP A 58 11.07 1.50 7.36
CA ASP A 58 10.69 0.64 6.23
C ASP A 58 9.15 0.40 6.21
N ILE A 59 8.53 0.29 7.38
CA ILE A 59 7.07 0.13 7.52
C ILE A 59 6.33 1.44 7.18
N GLU A 60 6.88 2.61 7.51
CA GLU A 60 6.35 3.91 7.09
C GLU A 60 6.37 4.06 5.56
N GLU A 61 7.50 3.74 4.92
CA GLU A 61 7.61 3.76 3.45
C GLU A 61 6.63 2.78 2.80
N LEU A 62 6.47 1.58 3.35
CA LEU A 62 5.48 0.62 2.89
C LEU A 62 4.05 1.18 3.02
N GLN A 63 3.77 1.92 4.10
CA GLN A 63 2.46 2.54 4.32
C GLN A 63 2.14 3.60 3.26
N LEU A 64 3.13 4.35 2.77
CA LEU A 64 2.95 5.36 1.70
C LEU A 64 2.37 4.75 0.41
N ILE A 65 2.60 3.46 0.17
CA ILE A 65 2.06 2.74 -0.99
C ILE A 65 0.77 2.00 -0.66
N LEU A 66 0.70 1.35 0.50
CA LEU A 66 -0.49 0.55 0.86
C LEU A 66 -1.75 1.40 1.09
N LYS A 67 -1.61 2.59 1.67
CA LYS A 67 -2.73 3.51 1.89
C LYS A 67 -3.46 3.91 0.59
N PRO A 68 -2.78 4.48 -0.43
CA PRO A 68 -3.44 4.87 -1.67
C PRO A 68 -3.97 3.65 -2.44
N ILE A 69 -3.36 2.47 -2.33
CA ILE A 69 -3.91 1.23 -2.90
C ILE A 69 -5.25 0.88 -2.23
N LYS A 70 -5.30 0.91 -0.89
CA LYS A 70 -6.52 0.64 -0.13
C LYS A 70 -7.64 1.62 -0.47
N GLU A 71 -7.31 2.91 -0.56
CA GLU A 71 -8.26 3.97 -0.93
C GLU A 71 -8.76 3.81 -2.36
N ALA A 72 -7.88 3.50 -3.30
CA ALA A 72 -8.24 3.22 -4.68
C ALA A 72 -9.21 2.05 -4.79
N ILE A 73 -8.93 0.93 -4.11
CA ILE A 73 -9.84 -0.24 -4.11
C ILE A 73 -11.21 0.14 -3.57
N LYS A 74 -11.26 0.76 -2.37
CA LYS A 74 -12.52 1.18 -1.76
C LYS A 74 -13.34 2.09 -2.66
N TYR A 75 -12.68 3.04 -3.31
CA TYR A 75 -13.34 3.98 -4.21
C TYR A 75 -13.88 3.29 -5.46
N LEU A 76 -13.10 2.38 -6.06
CA LEU A 76 -13.51 1.63 -7.26
C LEU A 76 -14.56 0.55 -6.99
N GLU A 77 -14.72 0.12 -5.74
CA GLU A 77 -15.83 -0.75 -5.30
C GLU A 77 -17.16 0.00 -5.13
N MET A 78 -17.17 1.34 -5.16
CA MET A 78 -18.39 2.12 -5.05
C MET A 78 -19.26 1.98 -6.31
N LYS A 79 -20.58 1.96 -6.13
CA LYS A 79 -21.55 1.78 -7.25
C LYS A 79 -21.46 2.85 -8.34
N ASN A 80 -20.95 4.03 -8.01
CA ASN A 80 -20.83 5.17 -8.91
C ASN A 80 -19.42 5.32 -9.51
N ALA A 81 -18.50 4.39 -9.24
CA ALA A 81 -17.18 4.42 -9.84
C ALA A 81 -17.27 4.25 -11.36
N THR A 82 -16.63 5.16 -12.09
CA THR A 82 -16.58 5.15 -13.54
C THR A 82 -15.24 4.60 -14.05
N LEU A 83 -15.15 4.44 -15.37
CA LEU A 83 -13.91 4.04 -16.02
C LEU A 83 -12.79 5.08 -15.86
N ALA A 84 -13.15 6.35 -15.86
CA ALA A 84 -12.22 7.46 -15.69
C ALA A 84 -11.64 7.49 -14.27
N ASP A 85 -12.45 7.09 -13.28
CA ASP A 85 -12.02 6.96 -11.89
C ASP A 85 -10.87 5.96 -11.75
N CYS A 86 -10.89 4.84 -12.48
CA CYS A 86 -9.77 3.87 -12.51
C CYS A 86 -8.45 4.56 -12.90
N PHE A 87 -8.47 5.43 -13.91
CA PHE A 87 -7.29 6.17 -14.36
C PHE A 87 -6.82 7.19 -13.32
N LEU A 88 -7.75 7.94 -12.70
CA LEU A 88 -7.42 8.87 -11.63
C LEU A 88 -6.75 8.18 -10.45
N GLN A 89 -7.25 7.00 -10.06
CA GLN A 89 -6.63 6.23 -8.99
C GLN A 89 -5.23 5.72 -9.37
N LEU A 90 -5.01 5.29 -10.62
CA LEU A 90 -3.68 4.94 -11.12
C LEU A 90 -2.71 6.14 -11.11
N ILE A 91 -3.16 7.33 -11.48
CA ILE A 91 -2.34 8.55 -11.43
C ILE A 91 -1.97 8.90 -9.98
N LYS A 92 -2.91 8.79 -9.04
CA LYS A 92 -2.60 8.98 -7.61
C LYS A 92 -1.55 7.99 -7.12
N LEU A 93 -1.68 6.71 -7.50
CA LEU A 93 -0.69 5.68 -7.18
C LEU A 93 0.69 5.98 -7.76
N SER A 94 0.77 6.47 -9.00
CA SER A 94 2.07 6.83 -9.61
C SER A 94 2.75 7.98 -8.86
N TYR A 95 1.98 8.96 -8.38
CA TYR A 95 2.49 10.03 -7.54
C TYR A 95 3.02 9.50 -6.19
N SER A 96 2.31 8.58 -5.54
CA SER A 96 2.78 7.94 -4.30
C SER A 96 4.07 7.14 -4.49
N ILE A 97 4.23 6.46 -5.63
CA ILE A 97 5.49 5.76 -5.99
C ILE A 97 6.61 6.77 -6.24
N LYS A 98 6.30 7.92 -6.85
CA LYS A 98 7.26 8.99 -7.09
C LYS A 98 7.76 9.61 -5.77
N SER A 99 6.90 9.70 -4.75
CA SER A 99 7.25 10.26 -3.44
C SER A 99 8.04 9.31 -2.52
N LEU A 100 8.26 8.04 -2.92
CA LEU A 100 9.12 7.13 -2.16
C LEU A 100 10.56 7.64 -2.12
N SER A 101 11.25 7.35 -1.01
CA SER A 101 12.66 7.70 -0.83
C SER A 101 13.54 7.10 -1.93
N GLU A 102 14.54 7.87 -2.37
CA GLU A 102 15.55 7.41 -3.32
C GLU A 102 16.50 6.37 -2.70
N THR A 103 16.55 6.26 -1.37
CA THR A 103 17.42 5.30 -0.67
C THR A 103 16.99 3.85 -0.84
N HIS A 104 15.70 3.59 -1.09
CA HIS A 104 15.15 2.23 -1.27
C HIS A 104 14.93 1.92 -2.75
N THR A 105 16.00 2.03 -3.54
CA THR A 105 15.98 1.85 -5.00
C THR A 105 15.30 0.54 -5.43
N THR A 106 15.57 -0.56 -4.72
CA THR A 106 14.99 -1.87 -5.03
C THR A 106 13.47 -1.92 -4.79
N PHE A 107 13.00 -1.43 -3.63
CA PHE A 107 11.57 -1.42 -3.33
C PHE A 107 10.79 -0.53 -4.30
N ARG A 108 11.31 0.67 -4.56
CA ARG A 108 10.73 1.60 -5.54
C ARG A 108 10.68 1.00 -6.94
N GLN A 109 11.74 0.33 -7.39
CA GLN A 109 11.76 -0.37 -8.69
C GLN A 109 10.71 -1.48 -8.76
N GLN A 110 10.52 -2.27 -7.69
CA GLN A 110 9.47 -3.28 -7.65
C GLN A 110 8.07 -2.64 -7.72
N CYS A 111 7.85 -1.53 -7.02
CA CYS A 111 6.60 -0.77 -7.10
C CYS A 111 6.35 -0.26 -8.52
N ILE A 112 7.36 0.31 -9.19
CA ILE A 112 7.27 0.77 -10.58
C ILE A 112 6.95 -0.40 -11.52
N LYS A 113 7.62 -1.55 -11.35
CA LYS A 113 7.38 -2.74 -12.17
C LYS A 113 5.95 -3.25 -12.02
N ALA A 114 5.45 -3.34 -10.78
CA ALA A 114 4.08 -3.73 -10.49
C ALA A 114 3.07 -2.72 -11.06
N PHE A 115 3.33 -1.43 -10.89
CA PHE A 115 2.52 -0.34 -11.45
C PHE A 115 2.46 -0.42 -12.97
N ASN A 116 3.59 -0.52 -13.66
CA ASN A 116 3.64 -0.59 -15.12
C ASN A 116 2.88 -1.81 -15.66
N LYS A 117 3.01 -2.97 -15.00
CA LYS A 117 2.23 -4.16 -15.34
C LYS A 117 0.73 -3.89 -15.26
N ARG A 118 0.29 -3.21 -14.20
CA ARG A 118 -1.13 -2.85 -14.00
C ARG A 118 -1.58 -1.78 -14.99
N TRP A 119 -0.76 -0.76 -15.22
CA TRP A 119 -1.01 0.31 -16.19
C TRP A 119 -1.25 -0.24 -17.59
N MET A 120 -0.43 -1.20 -18.02
CA MET A 120 -0.55 -1.81 -19.35
C MET A 120 -1.91 -2.48 -19.59
N GLN A 121 -2.55 -3.00 -18.53
CA GLN A 121 -3.90 -3.60 -18.62
C GLN A 121 -5.00 -2.56 -18.91
N PHE A 122 -4.71 -1.29 -18.64
CA PHE A 122 -5.62 -0.16 -18.84
C PHE A 122 -5.15 0.78 -19.97
N ASN A 123 -4.01 0.49 -20.59
CA ASN A 123 -3.38 1.32 -21.62
C ASN A 123 -4.04 1.13 -22.99
N PHE A 124 -5.34 1.42 -23.09
CA PHE A 124 -6.08 1.37 -24.34
C PHE A 124 -6.93 2.62 -24.55
N ARG A 125 -7.18 2.93 -25.83
CA ARG A 125 -7.73 4.22 -26.27
C ARG A 125 -9.04 4.60 -25.58
N LEU A 126 -9.91 3.62 -25.33
CA LEU A 126 -11.21 3.87 -24.68
C LEU A 126 -11.08 4.39 -23.25
N TYR A 127 -10.11 3.89 -22.47
CA TYR A 127 -9.92 4.33 -21.09
C TYR A 127 -9.24 5.70 -21.03
N MET A 128 -8.29 5.96 -21.94
CA MET A 128 -7.72 7.30 -22.08
C MET A 128 -8.79 8.31 -22.46
N LEU A 129 -9.69 7.97 -23.40
CA LEU A 129 -10.81 8.82 -23.77
C LEU A 129 -11.75 9.09 -22.58
N ALA A 130 -12.11 8.06 -21.81
CA ALA A 130 -12.92 8.24 -20.60
C ALA A 130 -12.27 9.22 -19.61
N TYR A 131 -10.96 9.13 -19.41
CA TYR A 131 -10.21 10.07 -18.59
C TYR A 131 -10.23 11.50 -19.15
N LEU A 132 -10.05 11.69 -20.47
CA LEU A 132 -10.11 13.01 -21.12
C LEU A 132 -11.48 13.67 -20.97
N LEU A 133 -12.55 12.88 -20.95
CA LEU A 133 -13.93 13.36 -20.79
C LEU A 133 -14.30 13.61 -19.31
N HIS A 134 -13.41 13.29 -18.36
CA HIS A 134 -13.71 13.40 -16.94
C HIS A 134 -13.78 14.87 -16.50
N PRO A 135 -14.76 15.30 -15.68
CA PRO A 135 -14.88 16.70 -15.25
C PRO A 135 -13.66 17.26 -14.51
N LEU A 136 -12.89 16.39 -13.83
CA LEU A 136 -11.64 16.79 -13.16
C LEU A 136 -10.43 16.84 -14.10
N TYR A 137 -10.56 16.38 -15.35
CA TYR A 137 -9.50 16.55 -16.34
C TYR A 137 -9.43 18.02 -16.74
N ARG A 138 -8.49 18.74 -16.14
CA ARG A 138 -8.19 20.11 -16.50
C ARG A 138 -7.34 20.10 -17.76
N GLY A 139 -8.01 19.95 -18.90
CA GLY A 139 -7.41 20.02 -20.24
C GLY A 139 -6.93 21.43 -20.59
N THR A 140 -6.12 22.07 -19.73
CA THR A 140 -5.52 23.39 -19.98
C THR A 140 -4.58 23.40 -21.20
N TYR A 141 -4.40 22.25 -21.86
CA TYR A 141 -3.63 22.08 -23.10
C TYR A 141 -4.47 21.57 -24.29
N LEU A 142 -5.81 21.47 -24.16
CA LEU A 142 -6.70 21.01 -25.24
C LEU A 142 -7.52 22.15 -25.88
N ILE A 143 -7.33 23.38 -25.46
CA ILE A 143 -7.91 24.54 -26.13
C ILE A 143 -6.82 25.14 -27.02
N LYS A 144 -6.93 24.87 -28.32
CA LYS A 144 -6.34 25.70 -29.37
C LYS A 144 -7.12 27.00 -29.48
#